data_AF-A0A368GJX3-F1
#
_entry.id   AF-A0A368GJX3-F1
#
_cell.length_a   1.000
_cell.length_b   1.000
_cell.length_c   1.000
_cell.angle_alpha   90.00
_cell.angle_beta   90.00
_cell.angle_gamma   90.00
#
_symmetry.space_group_name_H-M   'P 1'
#
loop_
_entity.id
_entity.type
_entity.pdbx_description
1 polymer ?
#
loop_
_entity_poly.entity_id
_entity_poly.type
_entity_poly.pdbx_seq_one_letter_code
_entity_poly.pdbx_strand_id
1 'polypeptide(L)'
;MSRTVEFALSWDMPDVMFGASGRWYKRRYTRFVKGASCLCARALRRREEWEKILDKWQTPILEHPQLPEWYKSALFNELYFITDGGSLWFEYDDDWSKNETQLSNYTKELMRQYGRFGYLESWEYRMVNTYDVHFYASFALAQLWPNIELTVQAEFTDQIEHSVDIHITFHMEGDVARQKTSSRVPHDLGNPADEPWLCTNAYVMHDTGKWKDLNLKFVLTSWRDHVALPRHPDDLSFLEHTWPAVQKLMSEAILEWDQDGDGMIENFGKADQTYDAWRMEGVSAYCGSLWLASLRVAAEMARTLGYEECEKQYLHMLSNAKKVFISRLWTGSYFRFCERSRSRESIMADQLCGVWFLQSVSPHLAADADEVWTGVTYAVAAFLLQQGETDRAFHTASGCYEACFERAGLQYQTPEALYETRYYRAIGYMRPLSIWAMQWALQRHCGLNSPKERLPMRITSLKLQHSSPRQLLTIKACDDSASEGYASDERDPEAASSSSSGLGSSASSGGAVSVR
;
A
#
# COMPACT_ATOMS: atom_id res chain seq x y z
N MET A 1 -23.10 19.12 -42.62
CA MET A 1 -22.93 19.76 -41.30
C MET A 1 -23.12 18.68 -40.26
N SER A 2 -22.12 18.40 -39.41
CA SER A 2 -22.36 17.62 -38.20
C SER A 2 -23.15 18.48 -37.21
N ARG A 3 -24.11 17.88 -36.50
CA ARG A 3 -24.80 18.49 -35.36
C ARG A 3 -24.37 17.75 -34.11
N THR A 4 -23.93 18.48 -33.10
CA THR A 4 -23.57 17.94 -31.78
C THR A 4 -24.66 18.35 -30.78
N VAL A 5 -25.06 17.42 -29.92
CA VAL A 5 -26.00 17.66 -28.80
C VAL A 5 -25.35 17.13 -27.54
N GLU A 6 -25.39 17.93 -26.47
CA GLU A 6 -24.72 17.64 -25.20
C GLU A 6 -25.74 17.24 -24.14
N PHE A 7 -25.38 16.25 -23.32
CA PHE A 7 -26.19 15.74 -22.22
C PHE A 7 -25.36 15.69 -20.95
N ALA A 8 -26.01 15.86 -19.80
CA ALA A 8 -25.39 15.68 -18.49
C ALA A 8 -26.32 14.87 -17.58
N LEU A 9 -25.73 13.93 -16.85
CA LEU A 9 -26.37 13.15 -15.79
C LEU A 9 -25.79 13.60 -14.45
N SER A 10 -26.64 13.75 -13.43
CA SER A 10 -26.18 13.97 -12.06
C SER A 10 -27.12 13.31 -11.07
N TRP A 11 -26.61 13.08 -9.87
CA TRP A 11 -27.34 12.57 -8.72
C TRP A 11 -27.03 13.47 -7.51
N ASP A 12 -28.06 13.85 -6.78
CA ASP A 12 -27.95 14.63 -5.54
C ASP A 12 -28.41 13.75 -4.36
N MET A 13 -27.45 13.05 -3.77
CA MET A 13 -27.62 12.18 -2.60
C MET A 13 -26.69 12.68 -1.49
N PRO A 14 -27.05 13.81 -0.84
CA PRO A 14 -26.13 14.59 -0.02
C PRO A 14 -25.76 13.91 1.29
N ASP A 15 -26.71 13.15 1.85
CA ASP A 15 -26.61 12.56 3.17
C ASP A 15 -26.34 11.05 3.04
N VAL A 16 -25.38 10.56 3.82
CA VAL A 16 -24.96 9.16 3.88
C VAL A 16 -25.11 8.67 5.31
N MET A 17 -25.58 7.45 5.47
CA MET A 17 -25.66 6.73 6.73
C MET A 17 -25.07 5.34 6.49
N PHE A 18 -24.21 4.88 7.40
CA PHE A 18 -23.59 3.56 7.30
C PHE A 18 -24.46 2.48 7.96
N GLY A 19 -24.02 1.22 7.89
CA GLY A 19 -24.84 0.07 8.27
C GLY A 19 -25.32 0.11 9.72
N ALA A 20 -24.48 0.59 10.66
CA ALA A 20 -24.88 0.73 12.06
C ALA A 20 -25.66 2.02 12.38
N SER A 21 -25.82 2.93 11.41
CA SER A 21 -26.67 4.12 11.53
C SER A 21 -26.32 5.02 12.73
N GLY A 22 -25.04 5.08 13.09
CA GLY A 22 -24.52 5.82 14.24
C GLY A 22 -24.51 7.34 14.03
N ARG A 23 -24.32 7.83 12.80
CA ARG A 23 -24.49 9.25 12.46
C ARG A 23 -24.73 9.50 10.97
N TRP A 24 -25.20 10.70 10.67
CA TRP A 24 -25.29 11.21 9.31
C TRP A 24 -23.97 11.85 8.87
N TYR A 25 -23.57 11.58 7.63
CA TYR A 25 -22.42 12.16 6.98
C TYR A 25 -22.87 12.96 5.77
N LYS A 26 -22.29 14.13 5.58
CA LYS A 26 -22.63 14.98 4.44
C LYS A 26 -21.55 14.91 3.38
N ARG A 27 -21.90 14.51 2.16
CA ARG A 27 -20.95 14.43 1.04
C ARG A 27 -20.33 15.79 0.74
N ARG A 28 -19.02 15.77 0.47
CA ARG A 28 -18.19 16.96 0.22
C ARG A 28 -18.77 17.90 -0.84
N TYR A 29 -19.34 17.36 -1.92
CA TYR A 29 -19.82 18.18 -3.04
C TYR A 29 -20.89 19.22 -2.60
N THR A 30 -21.61 18.94 -1.51
CA THR A 30 -22.70 19.77 -1.00
C THR A 30 -22.24 21.15 -0.50
N ARG A 31 -20.93 21.33 -0.23
CA ARG A 31 -20.31 22.63 0.02
C ARG A 31 -20.37 23.54 -1.20
N PHE A 32 -20.33 22.97 -2.41
CA PHE A 32 -20.19 23.73 -3.64
C PHE A 32 -21.51 23.86 -4.42
N VAL A 33 -22.31 22.81 -4.46
CA VAL A 33 -23.54 22.76 -5.25
C VAL A 33 -24.60 21.96 -4.51
N LYS A 34 -25.86 22.41 -4.60
CA LYS A 34 -27.03 21.72 -4.06
C LYS A 34 -28.08 21.62 -5.16
N GLY A 35 -28.72 20.45 -5.30
CA GLY A 35 -29.71 20.16 -6.32
C GLY A 35 -29.10 19.52 -7.58
N ALA A 36 -29.68 18.42 -8.02
CA ALA A 36 -29.29 17.72 -9.25
C ALA A 36 -29.38 18.63 -10.50
N SER A 37 -30.40 19.48 -10.60
CA SER A 37 -30.52 20.44 -11.72
C SER A 37 -29.35 21.43 -11.75
N CYS A 38 -28.89 21.91 -10.59
CA CYS A 38 -27.73 22.78 -10.47
C CYS A 38 -26.43 22.06 -10.84
N LEU A 39 -26.29 20.77 -10.48
CA LEU A 39 -25.15 19.94 -10.88
C LEU A 39 -25.10 19.78 -12.40
N CYS A 40 -26.22 19.41 -13.05
CA CYS A 40 -26.29 19.33 -14.50
C CYS A 40 -25.99 20.68 -15.19
N ALA A 41 -26.59 21.77 -14.70
CA ALA A 41 -26.35 23.10 -15.25
C ALA A 41 -24.88 23.52 -15.11
N ARG A 42 -24.22 23.17 -14.00
CA ARG A 42 -22.79 23.42 -13.80
C ARG A 42 -21.95 22.59 -14.76
N ALA A 43 -22.25 21.29 -14.91
CA ALA A 43 -21.52 20.40 -15.80
C ALA A 43 -21.56 20.87 -17.26
N LEU A 44 -22.76 21.18 -17.78
CA LEU A 44 -22.92 21.67 -19.15
C LEU A 44 -22.21 23.02 -19.37
N ARG A 45 -22.27 23.94 -18.40
CA ARG A 45 -21.61 25.26 -18.53
C ARG A 45 -20.08 25.20 -18.43
N ARG A 46 -19.54 24.20 -17.74
CA ARG A 46 -18.09 24.07 -17.48
C ARG A 46 -17.42 22.96 -18.28
N ARG A 47 -18.16 22.20 -19.10
CA ARG A 47 -17.63 21.09 -19.89
C ARG A 47 -16.34 21.46 -20.63
N GLU A 48 -16.35 22.54 -21.41
CA GLU A 48 -15.17 22.96 -22.16
C GLU A 48 -13.98 23.36 -21.26
N GLU A 49 -14.26 23.95 -20.09
CA GLU A 49 -13.21 24.29 -19.10
C GLU A 49 -12.61 22.99 -18.54
N TRP A 50 -13.46 22.02 -18.19
CA TRP A 50 -13.05 20.73 -17.64
C TRP A 50 -12.27 19.89 -18.65
N GLU A 51 -12.71 19.82 -19.91
CA GLU A 51 -12.00 19.14 -20.99
C GLU A 51 -10.60 19.75 -21.18
N LYS A 52 -10.48 21.09 -21.22
CA LYS A 52 -9.17 21.76 -21.34
C LYS A 52 -8.25 21.46 -20.16
N ILE A 53 -8.79 21.36 -18.94
CA ILE A 53 -8.00 21.03 -17.75
C ILE A 53 -7.57 19.55 -17.79
N LEU A 54 -8.45 18.64 -18.23
CA LEU A 54 -8.13 17.22 -18.41
C LEU A 54 -7.05 17.04 -19.47
N ASP A 55 -7.18 17.69 -20.63
CA ASP A 55 -6.17 17.67 -21.69
C ASP A 55 -4.83 18.18 -21.16
N LYS A 56 -4.82 19.36 -20.53
CA LYS A 56 -3.59 19.94 -19.96
C LYS A 56 -2.88 19.01 -18.98
N TRP A 57 -3.65 18.27 -18.19
CA TRP A 57 -3.15 17.30 -17.23
C TRP A 57 -2.59 16.04 -17.92
N GLN A 58 -3.29 15.49 -18.90
CA GLN A 58 -2.95 14.20 -19.52
C GLN A 58 -1.91 14.32 -20.64
N THR A 59 -1.97 15.39 -21.44
CA THR A 59 -1.15 15.61 -22.64
C THR A 59 0.36 15.39 -22.41
N PRO A 60 1.01 15.91 -21.33
CA PRO A 60 2.44 15.71 -21.13
C PRO A 60 2.87 14.24 -21.05
N ILE A 61 1.98 13.35 -20.60
CA ILE A 61 2.22 11.91 -20.52
C ILE A 61 1.79 11.23 -21.82
N LEU A 62 0.61 11.57 -22.35
CA LEU A 62 0.06 10.94 -23.56
C LEU A 62 0.93 11.19 -24.80
N GLU A 63 1.48 12.39 -24.93
CA GLU A 63 2.34 12.76 -26.06
C GLU A 63 3.81 12.42 -25.84
N HIS A 64 4.18 11.87 -24.67
CA HIS A 64 5.57 11.54 -24.39
C HIS A 64 6.05 10.41 -25.33
N PRO A 65 7.06 10.64 -26.20
CA PRO A 65 7.41 9.70 -27.26
C PRO A 65 8.16 8.46 -26.75
N GLN A 66 8.68 8.50 -25.52
CA GLN A 66 9.43 7.40 -24.93
C GLN A 66 8.60 6.55 -23.96
N LEU A 67 7.35 6.94 -23.67
CA LEU A 67 6.47 6.14 -22.81
C LEU A 67 5.70 5.14 -23.68
N PRO A 68 5.68 3.84 -23.34
CA PRO A 68 4.88 2.86 -24.07
C PRO A 68 3.37 3.17 -24.01
N GLU A 69 2.64 2.89 -25.08
CA GLU A 69 1.19 3.11 -25.14
C GLU A 69 0.42 2.31 -24.07
N TRP A 70 0.84 1.07 -23.81
CA TRP A 70 0.24 0.25 -22.75
C TRP A 70 0.41 0.91 -21.36
N TYR A 71 1.55 1.56 -21.11
CA TYR A 71 1.83 2.21 -19.83
C TYR A 71 0.97 3.46 -19.66
N LYS A 72 0.85 4.28 -20.71
CA LYS A 72 -0.06 5.44 -20.73
C LYS A 72 -1.49 5.01 -20.43
N SER A 73 -1.95 3.94 -21.08
CA SER A 73 -3.27 3.35 -20.84
C SER A 73 -3.43 2.89 -19.39
N ALA A 74 -2.51 2.08 -18.87
CA ALA A 74 -2.57 1.56 -17.51
C ALA A 74 -2.57 2.70 -16.47
N LEU A 75 -1.65 3.66 -16.60
CA LEU A 75 -1.47 4.75 -15.64
C LEU A 75 -2.75 5.56 -15.41
N PHE A 76 -3.45 5.92 -16.50
CA PHE A 76 -4.70 6.66 -16.41
C PHE A 76 -5.88 5.79 -16.05
N ASN A 77 -5.97 4.55 -16.57
CA ASN A 77 -7.13 3.72 -16.34
C ASN A 77 -7.16 3.14 -14.91
N GLU A 78 -6.02 2.86 -14.28
CA GLU A 78 -5.98 2.42 -12.87
C GLU A 78 -6.53 3.48 -11.89
N LEU A 79 -6.56 4.77 -12.27
CA LEU A 79 -7.17 5.83 -11.46
C LEU A 79 -8.68 5.68 -11.28
N TYR A 80 -9.34 4.81 -12.06
CA TYR A 80 -10.77 4.53 -11.87
C TYR A 80 -11.09 4.18 -10.42
N PHE A 81 -10.17 3.52 -9.72
CA PHE A 81 -10.36 3.06 -8.36
C PHE A 81 -10.51 4.18 -7.34
N ILE A 82 -9.96 5.38 -7.61
CA ILE A 82 -10.17 6.57 -6.78
C ILE A 82 -11.65 6.98 -6.75
N THR A 83 -12.42 6.61 -7.77
CA THR A 83 -13.87 6.85 -7.82
C THR A 83 -14.69 5.60 -7.49
N ASP A 84 -14.26 4.43 -7.97
CA ASP A 84 -15.04 3.19 -7.92
C ASP A 84 -14.70 2.29 -6.72
N GLY A 85 -13.64 2.62 -5.99
CA GLY A 85 -13.21 1.93 -4.76
C GLY A 85 -14.07 2.28 -3.54
N GLY A 86 -15.35 2.59 -3.71
CA GLY A 86 -16.25 2.94 -2.61
C GLY A 86 -15.86 4.25 -1.90
N SER A 87 -15.32 5.24 -2.63
CA SER A 87 -14.77 6.46 -2.06
C SER A 87 -15.78 7.28 -1.24
N LEU A 88 -15.36 7.59 -0.03
CA LEU A 88 -16.03 8.37 0.99
C LEU A 88 -15.35 9.73 1.07
N TRP A 89 -16.08 10.81 0.78
CA TRP A 89 -15.55 12.16 0.94
C TRP A 89 -16.61 13.05 1.58
N PHE A 90 -16.36 13.44 2.83
CA PHE A 90 -17.34 14.11 3.67
C PHE A 90 -16.89 15.50 4.11
N GLU A 91 -17.88 16.38 4.29
CA GLU A 91 -17.73 17.60 5.05
C GLU A 91 -17.48 17.27 6.51
N TYR A 92 -16.49 17.93 7.11
CA TYR A 92 -16.24 17.82 8.53
C TYR A 92 -17.37 18.46 9.33
N ASP A 93 -17.83 17.76 10.35
CA ASP A 93 -18.78 18.25 11.33
C ASP A 93 -18.09 18.38 12.70
N ASP A 94 -18.18 19.56 13.31
CA ASP A 94 -17.56 19.80 14.62
C ASP A 94 -18.14 18.87 15.71
N ASP A 95 -19.37 18.37 15.52
CA ASP A 95 -19.99 17.39 16.42
C ASP A 95 -19.25 16.05 16.47
N TRP A 96 -18.45 15.71 15.45
CA TRP A 96 -17.64 14.49 15.46
C TRP A 96 -16.65 14.46 16.62
N SER A 97 -16.14 15.62 17.05
CA SER A 97 -15.21 15.73 18.18
C SER A 97 -15.81 15.27 19.53
N LYS A 98 -17.13 15.15 19.62
CA LYS A 98 -17.82 14.60 20.81
C LYS A 98 -17.54 13.11 21.00
N ASN A 99 -17.39 12.37 19.91
CA ASN A 99 -17.21 10.91 19.91
C ASN A 99 -15.80 10.49 19.45
N GLU A 100 -15.09 11.36 18.74
CA GLU A 100 -13.74 11.14 18.24
C GLU A 100 -12.75 12.07 18.96
N THR A 101 -12.58 11.83 20.25
CA THR A 101 -11.79 12.69 21.15
C THR A 101 -10.29 12.67 20.83
N GLN A 102 -9.83 11.67 20.09
CA GLN A 102 -8.47 11.54 19.60
C GLN A 102 -8.11 12.54 18.49
N LEU A 103 -9.09 13.12 17.78
CA LEU A 103 -8.82 14.04 16.68
C LEU A 103 -8.18 15.36 17.16
N SER A 104 -6.95 15.59 16.70
CA SER A 104 -6.17 16.77 17.00
C SER A 104 -6.73 18.02 16.32
N ASN A 105 -6.38 19.21 16.83
CA ASN A 105 -6.76 20.46 16.17
C ASN A 105 -6.16 20.59 14.77
N TYR A 106 -4.96 20.03 14.55
CA TYR A 106 -4.30 19.99 13.25
C TYR A 106 -5.16 19.24 12.22
N THR A 107 -5.53 18.00 12.53
CA THR A 107 -6.35 17.17 11.66
C THR A 107 -7.74 17.76 11.44
N LYS A 108 -8.39 18.30 12.49
CA LYS A 108 -9.71 18.93 12.35
C LYS A 108 -9.67 20.11 11.38
N GLU A 109 -8.61 20.92 11.40
CA GLU A 109 -8.49 22.05 10.47
C GLU A 109 -8.31 21.59 9.03
N LEU A 110 -7.48 20.56 8.81
CA LEU A 110 -7.36 19.92 7.49
C LEU A 110 -8.70 19.35 7.01
N MET A 111 -9.44 18.65 7.87
CA MET A 111 -10.76 18.12 7.53
C MET A 111 -11.78 19.23 7.22
N ARG A 112 -11.76 20.36 7.94
CA ARG A 112 -12.60 21.53 7.58
C ARG A 112 -12.21 22.07 6.21
N GLN A 113 -10.92 22.18 5.92
CA GLN A 113 -10.43 22.77 4.69
C GLN A 113 -10.64 21.86 3.48
N TYR A 114 -10.37 20.57 3.61
CA TYR A 114 -10.24 19.61 2.50
C TYR A 114 -11.27 18.47 2.54
N GLY A 115 -11.95 18.28 3.67
CA GLY A 115 -12.90 17.17 3.89
C GLY A 115 -12.20 15.92 4.39
N ARG A 116 -12.97 15.02 5.02
CA ARG A 116 -12.49 13.70 5.46
C ARG A 116 -12.63 12.69 4.33
N PHE A 117 -11.58 11.96 4.03
CA PHE A 117 -11.53 11.04 2.89
C PHE A 117 -11.26 9.60 3.34
N GLY A 118 -11.96 8.67 2.70
CA GLY A 118 -11.72 7.24 2.83
C GLY A 118 -12.03 6.52 1.54
N TYR A 119 -11.46 5.35 1.32
CA TYR A 119 -11.78 4.47 0.21
C TYR A 119 -11.49 3.03 0.61
N LEU A 120 -12.19 2.09 -0.02
CA LEU A 120 -12.09 0.68 0.34
C LEU A 120 -10.77 0.09 -0.15
N GLU A 121 -10.30 -0.92 0.58
CA GLU A 121 -9.24 -1.80 0.11
C GLU A 121 -9.64 -2.51 -1.19
N SER A 122 -10.85 -3.07 -1.21
CA SER A 122 -11.49 -3.58 -2.42
C SER A 122 -13.01 -3.68 -2.33
N TRP A 123 -13.64 -4.14 -3.41
CA TRP A 123 -15.07 -4.44 -3.41
C TRP A 123 -15.45 -5.64 -2.52
N GLU A 124 -14.50 -6.55 -2.31
CA GLU A 124 -14.66 -7.75 -1.49
C GLU A 124 -14.21 -7.49 -0.04
N TYR A 125 -13.16 -6.71 0.12
CA TYR A 125 -12.54 -6.37 1.40
C TYR A 125 -12.91 -4.94 1.76
N ARG A 126 -14.02 -4.80 2.50
CA ARG A 126 -14.67 -3.51 2.76
C ARG A 126 -14.06 -2.75 3.94
N MET A 127 -12.74 -2.72 4.00
CA MET A 127 -11.98 -1.98 5.01
C MET A 127 -11.60 -0.62 4.45
N VAL A 128 -11.86 0.44 5.20
CA VAL A 128 -11.63 1.83 4.78
C VAL A 128 -10.18 2.20 5.05
N ASN A 129 -9.47 2.66 4.01
CA ASN A 129 -8.07 3.06 4.06
C ASN A 129 -7.16 2.00 4.68
N THR A 130 -7.26 0.73 4.24
CA THR A 130 -6.34 -0.31 4.71
C THR A 130 -4.89 0.15 4.53
N TYR A 131 -4.19 0.39 5.63
CA TYR A 131 -3.04 1.28 5.67
C TYR A 131 -1.78 0.66 5.08
N ASP A 132 -1.58 -0.63 5.34
CA ASP A 132 -0.48 -1.40 4.77
C ASP A 132 -0.59 -1.52 3.23
N VAL A 133 -1.79 -1.41 2.68
CA VAL A 133 -2.05 -1.37 1.24
C VAL A 133 -2.03 0.07 0.70
N HIS A 134 -2.58 1.01 1.46
CA HIS A 134 -2.54 2.45 1.20
C HIS A 134 -1.10 2.95 1.02
N PHE A 135 -0.12 2.38 1.74
CA PHE A 135 1.31 2.63 1.55
C PHE A 135 1.76 2.58 0.07
N TYR A 136 1.22 1.62 -0.71
CA TYR A 136 1.51 1.48 -2.14
C TYR A 136 0.63 2.40 -2.99
N ALA A 137 -0.66 2.47 -2.67
CA ALA A 137 -1.66 3.20 -3.46
C ALA A 137 -1.55 4.73 -3.35
N SER A 138 -1.10 5.23 -2.20
CA SER A 138 -1.05 6.66 -1.85
C SER A 138 -0.12 7.49 -2.72
N PHE A 139 0.78 6.88 -3.52
CA PHE A 139 1.51 7.63 -4.54
C PHE A 139 0.59 8.33 -5.55
N ALA A 140 -0.60 7.77 -5.83
CA ALA A 140 -1.61 8.43 -6.65
C ALA A 140 -2.19 9.67 -5.93
N LEU A 141 -2.59 9.53 -4.66
CA LEU A 141 -3.12 10.65 -3.88
C LEU A 141 -2.07 11.74 -3.64
N ALA A 142 -0.84 11.38 -3.27
CA ALA A 142 0.25 12.32 -3.04
C ALA A 142 0.57 13.17 -4.29
N GLN A 143 0.47 12.60 -5.50
CA GLN A 143 0.73 13.34 -6.75
C GLN A 143 -0.45 14.19 -7.20
N LEU A 144 -1.67 13.68 -7.05
CA LEU A 144 -2.84 14.23 -7.72
C LEU A 144 -3.77 15.00 -6.79
N TRP A 145 -3.86 14.56 -5.54
CA TRP A 145 -4.71 15.13 -4.51
C TRP A 145 -3.94 15.25 -3.18
N PRO A 146 -2.83 16.01 -3.14
CA PRO A 146 -1.92 16.04 -1.99
C PRO A 146 -2.60 16.47 -0.68
N ASN A 147 -3.61 17.34 -0.75
CA ASN A 147 -4.34 17.76 0.45
C ASN A 147 -5.24 16.65 1.03
N ILE A 148 -5.70 15.73 0.17
CA ILE A 148 -6.44 14.55 0.62
C ILE A 148 -5.47 13.61 1.33
N GLU A 149 -4.31 13.32 0.72
CA GLU A 149 -3.26 12.50 1.34
C GLU A 149 -2.84 13.06 2.69
N LEU A 150 -2.57 14.38 2.75
CA LEU A 150 -2.21 15.07 3.99
C LEU A 150 -3.26 14.87 5.09
N THR A 151 -4.54 14.93 4.73
CA THR A 151 -5.64 14.74 5.70
C THR A 151 -5.71 13.30 6.17
N VAL A 152 -5.56 12.32 5.27
CA VAL A 152 -5.52 10.89 5.62
C VAL A 152 -4.36 10.60 6.56
N GLN A 153 -3.15 11.05 6.23
CA GLN A 153 -1.97 10.78 7.05
C GLN A 153 -2.05 11.48 8.43
N ALA A 154 -2.58 12.70 8.50
CA ALA A 154 -2.85 13.39 9.76
C ALA A 154 -3.87 12.64 10.63
N GLU A 155 -4.91 12.08 10.01
CA GLU A 155 -5.92 11.28 10.71
C GLU A 155 -5.35 9.97 11.25
N PHE A 156 -4.53 9.24 10.47
CA PHE A 156 -3.84 8.06 10.99
C PHE A 156 -2.90 8.39 12.15
N THR A 157 -2.30 9.59 12.15
CA THR A 157 -1.46 10.07 13.26
C THR A 157 -2.26 10.12 14.57
N ASP A 158 -3.47 10.67 14.51
CA ASP A 158 -4.36 10.81 15.67
C ASP A 158 -4.87 9.46 16.21
N GLN A 159 -4.79 8.39 15.40
CA GLN A 159 -5.23 7.05 15.78
C GLN A 159 -4.16 6.22 16.49
N ILE A 160 -2.90 6.66 16.51
CA ILE A 160 -1.79 5.84 17.02
C ILE A 160 -1.96 5.52 18.51
N GLU A 161 -2.28 6.52 19.32
CA GLU A 161 -2.50 6.35 20.77
C GLU A 161 -3.94 6.01 21.13
N HIS A 162 -4.86 6.08 20.17
CA HIS A 162 -6.24 5.68 20.37
C HIS A 162 -6.32 4.15 20.56
N SER A 163 -7.08 3.72 21.56
CA SER A 163 -7.33 2.30 21.84
C SER A 163 -8.82 2.05 22.00
N VAL A 164 -9.27 0.90 21.54
CA VAL A 164 -10.66 0.47 21.65
C VAL A 164 -10.73 -0.68 22.66
N ASP A 165 -11.52 -0.50 23.72
CA ASP A 165 -11.67 -1.50 24.80
C ASP A 165 -12.71 -2.59 24.46
N ILE A 166 -12.79 -2.95 23.18
CA ILE A 166 -13.59 -4.06 22.68
C ILE A 166 -12.65 -5.24 22.45
N HIS A 167 -12.98 -6.38 23.05
CA HIS A 167 -12.23 -7.62 22.85
C HIS A 167 -12.89 -8.45 21.75
N ILE A 168 -12.08 -8.92 20.80
CA ILE A 168 -12.50 -9.75 19.67
C ILE A 168 -11.69 -11.04 19.64
N THR A 169 -12.21 -12.06 18.97
CA THR A 169 -11.49 -13.31 18.70
C THR A 169 -10.93 -13.25 17.28
N PHE A 170 -9.60 -13.27 17.15
CA PHE A 170 -8.96 -13.29 15.84
C PHE A 170 -9.11 -14.66 15.18
N HIS A 171 -9.50 -14.68 13.92
CA HIS A 171 -9.98 -15.92 13.28
C HIS A 171 -8.87 -16.94 13.00
N MET A 172 -7.66 -16.49 12.68
CA MET A 172 -6.57 -17.37 12.27
C MET A 172 -5.85 -18.02 13.44
N GLU A 173 -5.63 -17.25 14.51
CA GLU A 173 -4.94 -17.73 15.71
C GLU A 173 -5.89 -18.19 16.83
N GLY A 174 -7.13 -17.69 16.86
CA GLY A 174 -8.12 -17.97 17.91
C GLY A 174 -7.87 -17.24 19.23
N ASP A 175 -6.89 -16.34 19.30
CA ASP A 175 -6.62 -15.52 20.48
C ASP A 175 -7.63 -14.38 20.64
N VAL A 176 -7.93 -14.07 21.91
CA VAL A 176 -8.81 -12.97 22.30
C VAL A 176 -7.95 -11.80 22.73
N ALA A 177 -8.07 -10.67 22.03
CA ALA A 177 -7.37 -9.44 22.38
C ALA A 177 -8.23 -8.21 22.06
N ARG A 178 -7.75 -7.03 22.47
CA ARG A 178 -8.38 -5.76 22.09
C ARG A 178 -8.32 -5.57 20.57
N GLN A 179 -9.42 -5.11 19.99
CA GLN A 179 -9.52 -4.83 18.55
C GLN A 179 -8.49 -3.80 18.08
N LYS A 180 -8.22 -2.77 18.90
CA LYS A 180 -7.19 -1.76 18.66
C LYS A 180 -6.48 -1.42 19.96
N THR A 181 -5.18 -1.63 20.01
CA THR A 181 -4.30 -1.23 21.11
C THR A 181 -3.65 0.12 20.84
N SER A 182 -3.21 0.80 21.91
CA SER A 182 -2.40 2.02 21.78
C SER A 182 -1.03 1.71 21.16
N SER A 183 -0.35 2.74 20.65
CA SER A 183 1.01 2.68 20.11
C SER A 183 1.14 1.74 18.91
N ARG A 184 0.07 1.71 18.12
CA ARG A 184 -0.08 0.94 16.88
C ARG A 184 -0.88 1.74 15.89
N VAL A 185 -0.43 1.73 14.64
CA VAL A 185 -1.25 2.23 13.53
C VAL A 185 -2.42 1.25 13.35
N PRO A 186 -3.68 1.72 13.25
CA PRO A 186 -4.77 0.82 12.89
C PRO A 186 -4.53 0.26 11.48
N HIS A 187 -4.89 -0.99 11.27
CA HIS A 187 -4.88 -1.61 9.95
C HIS A 187 -5.81 -0.87 8.99
N ASP A 188 -7.00 -0.51 9.47
CA ASP A 188 -8.01 0.19 8.68
C ASP A 188 -8.86 1.11 9.57
N LEU A 189 -9.54 2.06 8.94
CA LEU A 189 -10.46 2.99 9.58
C LEU A 189 -11.90 2.45 9.61
N GLY A 190 -12.08 1.13 9.65
CA GLY A 190 -13.38 0.49 9.84
C GLY A 190 -14.05 0.01 8.55
N ASN A 191 -15.34 -0.30 8.65
CA ASN A 191 -16.11 -0.94 7.57
C ASN A 191 -17.47 -0.24 7.38
N PRO A 192 -17.89 0.08 6.13
CA PRO A 192 -19.19 0.71 5.88
C PRO A 192 -20.44 -0.09 6.31
N ALA A 193 -20.29 -1.39 6.57
CA ALA A 193 -21.35 -2.22 7.16
C ALA A 193 -21.60 -1.91 8.65
N ASP A 194 -20.67 -1.21 9.30
CA ASP A 194 -20.76 -0.75 10.69
C ASP A 194 -20.69 0.79 10.71
N GLU A 195 -19.75 1.39 11.46
CA GLU A 195 -19.42 2.82 11.42
C GLU A 195 -17.92 3.04 11.18
N PRO A 196 -17.49 3.36 9.95
CA PRO A 196 -16.14 3.83 9.67
C PRO A 196 -15.74 4.96 10.63
N TRP A 197 -14.46 4.96 11.01
CA TRP A 197 -13.78 5.86 11.93
C TRP A 197 -14.16 5.77 13.41
N LEU A 198 -15.39 5.39 13.72
CA LEU A 198 -15.80 5.11 15.10
C LEU A 198 -15.36 3.69 15.51
N CYS A 199 -15.48 2.74 14.60
CA CYS A 199 -15.12 1.33 14.78
C CYS A 199 -13.94 0.98 13.87
N THR A 200 -12.73 1.44 14.23
CA THR A 200 -11.48 1.16 13.50
C THR A 200 -11.02 -0.29 13.70
N ASN A 201 -10.10 -0.78 12.85
CA ASN A 201 -9.66 -2.18 12.81
C ASN A 201 -10.82 -3.17 12.58
N ALA A 202 -11.55 -3.00 11.48
CA ALA A 202 -12.55 -3.97 11.07
C ALA A 202 -11.94 -5.30 10.60
N TYR A 203 -10.65 -5.31 10.24
CA TYR A 203 -9.91 -6.55 9.99
C TYR A 203 -9.72 -7.36 11.28
N VAL A 204 -10.27 -8.58 11.30
CA VAL A 204 -10.25 -9.48 12.46
C VAL A 204 -9.64 -10.86 12.16
N MET A 205 -8.99 -11.03 11.01
CA MET A 205 -8.35 -12.33 10.68
C MET A 205 -7.12 -12.59 11.54
N HIS A 206 -6.26 -11.58 11.67
CA HIS A 206 -5.06 -11.59 12.51
C HIS A 206 -5.04 -10.39 13.45
N ASP A 207 -4.34 -10.53 14.58
CA ASP A 207 -4.06 -9.41 15.48
C ASP A 207 -3.05 -8.44 14.84
N THR A 208 -3.57 -7.39 14.20
CA THR A 208 -2.78 -6.35 13.53
C THR A 208 -1.99 -5.49 14.52
N GLY A 209 -2.32 -5.50 15.80
CA GLY A 209 -1.50 -4.90 16.86
C GLY A 209 -0.14 -5.58 17.03
N LYS A 210 0.05 -6.77 16.45
CA LYS A 210 1.34 -7.50 16.44
C LYS A 210 2.12 -7.35 15.12
N TRP A 211 1.53 -6.70 14.11
CA TRP A 211 2.14 -6.58 12.79
C TRP A 211 3.38 -5.68 12.79
N LYS A 212 4.39 -6.05 12.00
CA LYS A 212 5.67 -5.35 11.92
C LYS A 212 5.71 -4.25 10.88
N ASP A 213 4.93 -4.36 9.80
CA ASP A 213 5.05 -3.44 8.67
C ASP A 213 4.21 -2.17 8.82
N LEU A 214 3.02 -2.22 9.44
CA LEU A 214 2.12 -1.07 9.61
C LEU A 214 2.81 0.17 10.21
N ASN A 215 3.47 0.02 11.35
CA ASN A 215 4.15 1.13 12.01
C ASN A 215 5.30 1.68 11.15
N LEU A 216 6.06 0.79 10.51
CA LEU A 216 7.22 1.16 9.69
C LEU A 216 6.79 1.91 8.43
N LYS A 217 5.74 1.41 7.77
CA LYS A 217 5.08 2.09 6.66
C LYS A 217 4.59 3.47 7.06
N PHE A 218 4.01 3.64 8.25
CA PHE A 218 3.58 4.96 8.73
C PHE A 218 4.74 5.94 8.89
N VAL A 219 5.86 5.50 9.47
CA VAL A 219 7.06 6.34 9.61
C VAL A 219 7.56 6.78 8.23
N LEU A 220 7.62 5.85 7.28
CA LEU A 220 8.07 6.12 5.91
C LEU A 220 7.12 7.09 5.19
N THR A 221 5.82 6.81 5.19
CA THR A 221 4.78 7.64 4.56
C THR A 221 4.75 9.04 5.14
N SER A 222 4.88 9.20 6.47
CA SER A 222 4.92 10.52 7.12
C SER A 222 6.08 11.36 6.59
N TRP A 223 7.26 10.75 6.38
CA TRP A 223 8.39 11.46 5.81
C TRP A 223 8.22 11.77 4.34
N ARG A 224 7.73 10.82 3.53
CA ARG A 224 7.37 11.08 2.12
C ARG A 224 6.48 12.30 2.02
N ASP A 225 5.42 12.32 2.82
CA ASP A 225 4.44 13.38 2.73
C ASP A 225 4.99 14.71 3.19
N HIS A 226 5.85 14.70 4.22
CA HIS A 226 6.56 15.90 4.65
C HIS A 226 7.37 16.53 3.54
N VAL A 227 8.18 15.75 2.83
CA VAL A 227 9.12 16.30 1.83
C VAL A 227 8.50 16.50 0.45
N ALA A 228 7.41 15.80 0.13
CA ALA A 228 6.93 15.70 -1.24
C ALA A 228 5.57 16.35 -1.50
N LEU A 229 4.74 16.56 -0.48
CA LEU A 229 3.47 17.28 -0.67
C LEU A 229 3.73 18.79 -0.77
N PRO A 230 3.00 19.53 -1.63
CA PRO A 230 3.24 20.95 -1.82
C PRO A 230 2.95 21.75 -0.54
N ARG A 231 4.01 22.30 0.08
CA ARG A 231 3.93 23.17 1.27
C ARG A 231 5.03 24.23 1.22
N HIS A 232 4.97 25.20 2.13
CA HIS A 232 6.08 26.11 2.31
C HIS A 232 7.32 25.33 2.78
N PRO A 233 8.53 25.55 2.23
CA PRO A 233 9.72 24.77 2.58
C PRO A 233 10.05 24.75 4.09
N ASP A 234 9.73 25.85 4.79
CA ASP A 234 9.94 25.98 6.23
C ASP A 234 8.73 25.55 7.08
N ASP A 235 7.68 24.99 6.47
CA ASP A 235 6.49 24.51 7.18
C ASP A 235 6.74 23.12 7.78
N LEU A 236 7.16 23.13 9.05
CA LEU A 236 7.34 21.92 9.84
C LEU A 236 6.07 21.44 10.54
N SER A 237 4.92 22.12 10.39
CA SER A 237 3.71 21.85 11.19
C SER A 237 3.23 20.40 11.10
N PHE A 238 3.28 19.81 9.90
CA PHE A 238 2.96 18.40 9.70
C PHE A 238 3.97 17.45 10.36
N LEU A 239 5.26 17.81 10.30
CA LEU A 239 6.32 17.01 10.89
C LEU A 239 6.21 17.05 12.42
N GLU A 240 5.96 18.22 12.99
CA GLU A 240 5.69 18.43 14.41
C GLU A 240 4.44 17.66 14.87
N HIS A 241 3.39 17.60 14.03
CA HIS A 241 2.19 16.81 14.30
C HIS A 241 2.46 15.30 14.33
N THR A 242 3.23 14.80 13.36
CA THR A 242 3.50 13.36 13.18
C THR A 242 4.60 12.82 14.10
N TRP A 243 5.55 13.67 14.51
CA TRP A 243 6.76 13.25 15.21
C TRP A 243 6.53 12.51 16.54
N PRO A 244 5.66 12.98 17.46
CA PRO A 244 5.42 12.26 18.71
C PRO A 244 4.94 10.82 18.47
N ALA A 245 4.12 10.64 17.44
CA ALA A 245 3.60 9.35 17.07
C ALA A 245 4.70 8.46 16.47
N VAL A 246 5.55 9.01 15.58
CA VAL A 246 6.74 8.31 15.06
C VAL A 246 7.69 7.88 16.19
N GLN A 247 8.01 8.76 17.14
CA GLN A 247 8.86 8.41 18.27
C GLN A 247 8.29 7.25 19.07
N LYS A 248 6.99 7.27 19.34
CA LYS A 248 6.32 6.23 20.10
C LYS A 248 6.33 4.89 19.37
N LEU A 249 6.01 4.88 18.08
CA LEU A 249 6.05 3.68 17.25
C LEU A 249 7.47 3.08 17.15
N MET A 250 8.49 3.91 16.93
CA MET A 250 9.88 3.46 16.84
C MET A 250 10.39 2.95 18.19
N SER A 251 10.05 3.62 19.29
CA SER A 251 10.44 3.17 20.65
C SER A 251 9.82 1.81 20.98
N GLU A 252 8.55 1.62 20.62
CA GLU A 252 7.84 0.36 20.84
C GLU A 252 8.42 -0.77 19.98
N ALA A 253 8.81 -0.49 18.73
CA ALA A 253 9.49 -1.45 17.88
C ALA A 253 10.86 -1.88 18.46
N ILE A 254 11.65 -0.92 18.96
CA ILE A 254 12.95 -1.21 19.59
C ILE A 254 12.78 -2.07 20.85
N LEU A 255 11.75 -1.80 21.64
CA LEU A 255 11.54 -2.51 22.90
C LEU A 255 10.96 -3.92 22.70
N GLU A 256 10.01 -4.07 21.76
CA GLU A 256 9.17 -5.26 21.68
C GLU A 256 9.52 -6.18 20.50
N TRP A 257 10.23 -5.70 19.47
CA TRP A 257 10.42 -6.48 18.23
C TRP A 257 11.84 -6.97 18.00
N ASP A 258 12.84 -6.36 18.63
CA ASP A 258 14.23 -6.85 18.67
C ASP A 258 14.40 -7.73 19.92
N GLN A 259 14.33 -9.04 19.74
CA GLN A 259 14.31 -10.01 20.84
C GLN A 259 15.70 -10.40 21.33
N ASP A 260 16.75 -10.16 20.54
CA ASP A 260 18.12 -10.55 20.87
C ASP A 260 19.09 -9.35 21.07
N GLY A 261 18.60 -8.13 20.85
CA GLY A 261 19.30 -6.87 21.12
C GLY A 261 20.37 -6.53 20.08
N ASP A 262 20.34 -7.15 18.90
CA ASP A 262 21.32 -6.91 17.83
C ASP A 262 20.98 -5.71 16.94
N GLY A 263 19.83 -5.07 17.22
CA GLY A 263 19.30 -3.90 16.54
C GLY A 263 18.38 -4.22 15.36
N MET A 264 18.16 -5.49 15.04
CA MET A 264 17.26 -5.95 14.00
C MET A 264 15.96 -6.48 14.59
N ILE A 265 14.84 -6.25 13.89
CA ILE A 265 13.54 -6.78 14.32
C ILE A 265 13.30 -8.21 13.82
N GLU A 266 12.57 -9.02 14.59
CA GLU A 266 12.14 -10.36 14.20
C GLU A 266 10.62 -10.49 13.96
N ASN A 267 10.26 -11.27 12.95
CA ASN A 267 8.92 -11.81 12.78
C ASN A 267 8.71 -13.04 13.68
N PHE A 268 7.50 -13.20 14.23
CA PHE A 268 7.23 -14.20 15.29
C PHE A 268 6.71 -15.57 14.77
N GLY A 269 6.94 -15.91 13.50
CA GLY A 269 6.50 -17.20 12.92
C GLY A 269 5.02 -17.27 12.56
N LYS A 270 4.37 -16.11 12.48
CA LYS A 270 2.98 -15.92 12.03
C LYS A 270 2.94 -14.95 10.85
N ALA A 271 1.77 -14.75 10.26
CA ALA A 271 1.59 -13.69 9.27
C ALA A 271 1.32 -12.36 9.99
N ASP A 272 2.40 -11.67 10.33
CA ASP A 272 2.39 -10.41 11.08
C ASP A 272 2.73 -9.20 10.19
N GLN A 273 2.20 -9.20 8.96
CA GLN A 273 2.44 -8.19 7.93
C GLN A 273 1.44 -8.34 6.76
N THR A 274 1.43 -7.40 5.81
CA THR A 274 0.47 -7.32 4.66
C THR A 274 0.26 -8.61 3.86
N TYR A 275 1.28 -9.47 3.75
CA TYR A 275 1.17 -10.81 3.17
C TYR A 275 0.59 -11.75 4.23
N ASP A 276 -0.66 -11.51 4.60
CA ASP A 276 -1.44 -12.15 5.68
C ASP A 276 -1.58 -13.68 5.57
N ALA A 277 -1.39 -14.24 4.37
CA ALA A 277 -1.33 -15.69 4.17
C ALA A 277 0.09 -16.28 4.29
N TRP A 278 1.13 -15.45 4.36
CA TRP A 278 2.53 -15.89 4.29
C TRP A 278 3.28 -15.66 5.61
N ARG A 279 3.72 -16.76 6.23
CA ARG A 279 4.42 -16.70 7.52
C ARG A 279 5.88 -16.29 7.35
N MET A 280 6.30 -15.32 8.16
CA MET A 280 7.70 -14.92 8.30
C MET A 280 8.19 -15.27 9.72
N GLU A 281 9.44 -15.70 9.85
CA GLU A 281 10.04 -16.07 11.13
C GLU A 281 11.51 -15.65 11.21
N GLY A 282 11.88 -15.02 12.33
CA GLY A 282 13.19 -14.38 12.52
C GLY A 282 13.32 -13.12 11.68
N VAL A 283 14.54 -12.75 11.30
CA VAL A 283 14.76 -11.60 10.41
C VAL A 283 14.19 -11.90 9.02
N SER A 284 13.36 -11.02 8.48
CA SER A 284 12.82 -11.12 7.10
C SER A 284 13.35 -10.01 6.21
N ALA A 285 13.45 -10.28 4.91
CA ALA A 285 13.91 -9.27 3.97
C ALA A 285 12.92 -8.09 3.89
N TYR A 286 11.62 -8.39 3.79
CA TYR A 286 10.57 -7.39 3.68
C TYR A 286 10.47 -6.48 4.91
N CYS A 287 10.11 -7.01 6.09
CA CYS A 287 9.99 -6.19 7.31
C CYS A 287 11.33 -5.61 7.72
N GLY A 288 12.42 -6.34 7.48
CA GLY A 288 13.75 -5.86 7.79
C GLY A 288 14.20 -4.67 6.92
N SER A 289 13.92 -4.69 5.62
CA SER A 289 14.20 -3.54 4.75
C SER A 289 13.39 -2.31 5.15
N LEU A 290 12.11 -2.51 5.53
CA LEU A 290 11.27 -1.44 6.08
C LEU A 290 11.86 -0.88 7.38
N TRP A 291 12.37 -1.74 8.26
CA TRP A 291 12.98 -1.32 9.52
C TRP A 291 14.20 -0.43 9.31
N LEU A 292 15.13 -0.85 8.45
CA LEU A 292 16.31 -0.05 8.09
C LEU A 292 15.90 1.31 7.50
N ALA A 293 14.90 1.30 6.62
CA ALA A 293 14.37 2.51 6.01
C ALA A 293 13.75 3.46 7.05
N SER A 294 12.91 2.92 7.95
CA SER A 294 12.27 3.69 9.01
C SER A 294 13.27 4.25 10.01
N LEU A 295 14.34 3.51 10.36
CA LEU A 295 15.43 4.04 11.18
C LEU A 295 16.12 5.22 10.51
N ARG A 296 16.42 5.13 9.20
CA ARG A 296 17.07 6.22 8.46
C ARG A 296 16.17 7.46 8.38
N VAL A 297 14.88 7.26 8.16
CA VAL A 297 13.87 8.32 8.13
C VAL A 297 13.68 8.93 9.52
N ALA A 298 13.54 8.13 10.57
CA ALA A 298 13.35 8.63 11.93
C ALA A 298 14.56 9.44 12.40
N ALA A 299 15.79 9.05 12.02
CA ALA A 299 16.99 9.87 12.23
C ALA A 299 16.91 11.22 11.51
N GLU A 300 16.42 11.22 10.26
CA GLU A 300 16.27 12.44 9.47
C GLU A 300 15.19 13.39 10.02
N MET A 301 14.07 12.83 10.47
CA MET A 301 13.01 13.57 11.17
C MET A 301 13.53 14.17 12.48
N ALA A 302 14.27 13.38 13.27
CA ALA A 302 14.91 13.84 14.50
C ALA A 302 15.84 15.02 14.23
N ARG A 303 16.71 14.89 13.23
CA ARG A 303 17.64 15.95 12.81
C ARG A 303 16.90 17.23 12.41
N THR A 304 15.87 17.10 11.57
CA THR A 304 15.07 18.23 11.06
C THR A 304 14.38 18.98 12.19
N LEU A 305 13.93 18.28 13.24
CA LEU A 305 13.28 18.87 14.42
C LEU A 305 14.24 19.22 15.57
N GLY A 306 15.55 18.98 15.42
CA GLY A 306 16.56 19.30 16.44
C GLY A 306 16.69 18.30 17.60
N TYR A 307 16.22 17.06 17.45
CA TYR A 307 16.38 15.98 18.44
C TYR A 307 17.67 15.18 18.22
N GLU A 308 18.83 15.80 18.47
CA GLU A 308 20.16 15.21 18.18
C GLU A 308 20.42 13.85 18.85
N GLU A 309 19.95 13.63 20.08
CA GLU A 309 20.17 12.35 20.78
C GLU A 309 19.33 11.21 20.15
N CYS A 310 18.09 11.51 19.73
CA CYS A 310 17.27 10.55 18.99
C CYS A 310 17.90 10.23 17.63
N GLU A 311 18.43 11.24 16.93
CA GLU A 311 19.16 11.05 15.67
C GLU A 311 20.32 10.06 15.85
N LYS A 312 21.20 10.32 16.82
CA LYS A 312 22.35 9.45 17.11
C LYS A 312 21.92 8.03 17.45
N GLN A 313 20.87 7.86 18.24
CA GLN A 313 20.33 6.55 18.60
C GLN A 313 19.86 5.77 17.36
N TYR A 314 19.04 6.39 16.50
CA TYR A 314 18.53 5.74 15.29
C TYR A 314 19.63 5.42 14.29
N LEU A 315 20.63 6.29 14.11
CA LEU A 315 21.78 6.02 13.25
C LEU A 315 22.67 4.90 13.80
N HIS A 316 22.86 4.83 15.12
CA HIS A 316 23.58 3.74 15.75
C HIS A 316 22.85 2.40 15.53
N MET A 317 21.54 2.38 15.77
CA MET A 317 20.70 1.21 15.54
C MET A 317 20.73 0.77 14.07
N LEU A 318 20.61 1.72 13.14
CA LEU A 318 20.69 1.46 11.69
C LEU A 318 22.00 0.77 11.30
N SER A 319 23.12 1.22 11.88
CA SER A 319 24.44 0.63 11.63
C SER A 319 24.53 -0.83 12.10
N ASN A 320 23.93 -1.15 13.25
CA ASN A 320 23.92 -2.52 13.77
C ASN A 320 22.95 -3.40 12.97
N ALA A 321 21.71 -2.95 12.79
CA ALA A 321 20.68 -3.61 12.00
C ALA A 321 21.14 -3.94 10.57
N LYS A 322 21.84 -3.01 9.89
CA LYS A 322 22.38 -3.23 8.53
C LYS A 322 23.35 -4.41 8.49
N LYS A 323 24.22 -4.56 9.50
CA LYS A 323 25.16 -5.69 9.59
C LYS A 323 24.41 -7.02 9.78
N VAL A 324 23.40 -7.02 10.64
CA VAL A 324 22.56 -8.20 10.90
C VAL A 324 21.80 -8.60 9.64
N PHE A 325 21.12 -7.65 9.01
CA PHE A 325 20.35 -7.85 7.78
C PHE A 325 21.21 -8.48 6.68
N ILE A 326 22.40 -7.92 6.41
CA ILE A 326 23.32 -8.46 5.40
C ILE A 326 23.83 -9.85 5.81
N SER A 327 24.33 -10.00 7.04
CA SER A 327 24.95 -11.27 7.47
C SER A 327 23.96 -12.44 7.54
N ARG A 328 22.71 -12.20 7.94
CA ARG A 328 21.68 -13.24 8.06
C ARG A 328 21.01 -13.57 6.72
N LEU A 329 20.79 -12.57 5.85
CA LEU A 329 19.93 -12.74 4.67
C LEU A 329 20.64 -12.74 3.33
N TRP A 330 21.81 -12.08 3.18
CA TRP A 330 22.47 -11.98 1.89
C TRP A 330 23.06 -13.33 1.44
N THR A 331 22.65 -13.80 0.26
CA THR A 331 23.14 -15.08 -0.30
C THR A 331 24.36 -14.93 -1.22
N GLY A 332 24.79 -13.69 -1.49
CA GLY A 332 25.72 -13.38 -2.58
C GLY A 332 25.02 -12.97 -3.88
N SER A 333 23.69 -13.13 -3.98
CA SER A 333 22.93 -12.75 -5.19
C SER A 333 21.53 -12.17 -4.90
N TYR A 334 20.89 -12.55 -3.80
CA TYR A 334 19.60 -12.02 -3.35
C TYR A 334 19.50 -12.11 -1.82
N PHE A 335 18.47 -11.52 -1.23
CA PHE A 335 18.14 -11.66 0.19
C PHE A 335 17.15 -12.80 0.39
N ARG A 336 17.49 -13.70 1.31
CA ARG A 336 16.59 -14.77 1.78
C ARG A 336 15.25 -14.17 2.20
N PHE A 337 14.15 -14.86 1.91
CA PHE A 337 12.80 -14.43 2.31
C PHE A 337 12.72 -14.13 3.81
N CYS A 338 13.16 -15.08 4.65
CA CYS A 338 13.38 -14.85 6.07
C CYS A 338 14.36 -15.89 6.65
N GLU A 339 14.76 -15.71 7.90
CA GLU A 339 15.79 -16.53 8.55
C GLU A 339 15.34 -17.99 8.79
N ARG A 340 14.12 -18.18 9.30
CA ARG A 340 13.72 -19.45 9.94
C ARG A 340 12.53 -20.19 9.29
N SER A 341 12.02 -19.74 8.14
CA SER A 341 10.90 -20.44 7.48
C SER A 341 11.36 -21.60 6.58
N ARG A 342 10.44 -22.54 6.31
CA ARG A 342 10.63 -23.61 5.30
C ARG A 342 10.87 -23.05 3.89
N SER A 343 10.32 -21.89 3.61
CA SER A 343 10.41 -21.20 2.31
C SER A 343 11.50 -20.13 2.30
N ARG A 344 12.48 -20.18 3.22
CA ARG A 344 13.52 -19.14 3.39
C ARG A 344 14.35 -18.81 2.15
N GLU A 345 14.50 -19.77 1.23
CA GLU A 345 15.23 -19.57 -0.03
C GLU A 345 14.39 -18.89 -1.12
N SER A 346 13.11 -18.62 -0.85
CA SER A 346 12.23 -17.98 -1.84
C SER A 346 12.72 -16.59 -2.16
N ILE A 347 12.73 -16.24 -3.45
CA ILE A 347 13.02 -14.88 -3.89
C ILE A 347 11.71 -14.10 -3.84
N MET A 348 11.56 -13.31 -2.78
CA MET A 348 10.40 -12.46 -2.64
C MET A 348 10.52 -11.26 -3.57
N ALA A 349 9.48 -11.00 -4.36
CA ALA A 349 9.45 -9.81 -5.19
C ALA A 349 9.64 -8.56 -4.34
N ASP A 350 9.11 -8.50 -3.12
CA ASP A 350 9.12 -7.36 -2.18
C ASP A 350 10.20 -7.39 -1.11
N GLN A 351 11.29 -8.11 -1.37
CA GLN A 351 12.33 -8.31 -0.36
C GLN A 351 13.01 -6.98 0.07
N LEU A 352 12.86 -5.87 -0.67
CA LEU A 352 13.49 -4.57 -0.39
C LEU A 352 12.55 -3.38 -0.50
N CYS A 353 11.31 -3.58 -0.11
CA CYS A 353 10.29 -2.55 -0.04
C CYS A 353 10.79 -1.23 0.59
N GLY A 354 11.54 -1.31 1.71
CA GLY A 354 12.06 -0.13 2.38
C GLY A 354 13.09 0.66 1.56
N VAL A 355 13.93 -0.01 0.76
CA VAL A 355 14.93 0.64 -0.10
C VAL A 355 14.24 1.38 -1.25
N TRP A 356 13.27 0.72 -1.90
CA TRP A 356 12.43 1.35 -2.92
C TRP A 356 11.76 2.62 -2.38
N PHE A 357 11.18 2.54 -1.18
CA PHE A 357 10.48 3.68 -0.62
C PHE A 357 11.45 4.82 -0.28
N LEU A 358 12.57 4.55 0.38
CA LEU A 358 13.59 5.56 0.66
C LEU A 358 14.05 6.28 -0.62
N GLN A 359 14.31 5.52 -1.68
CA GLN A 359 14.77 6.08 -2.94
C GLN A 359 13.69 6.94 -3.61
N SER A 360 12.41 6.60 -3.42
CA SER A 360 11.28 7.40 -3.87
C SER A 360 11.18 8.76 -3.17
N VAL A 361 11.66 8.86 -1.94
CA VAL A 361 11.52 10.05 -1.11
C VAL A 361 12.76 10.94 -1.14
N SER A 362 13.95 10.34 -1.03
CA SER A 362 15.22 11.05 -1.14
C SER A 362 16.33 10.13 -1.65
N PRO A 363 16.81 10.33 -2.89
CA PRO A 363 17.95 9.60 -3.43
C PRO A 363 19.20 9.69 -2.54
N HIS A 364 19.40 10.81 -1.84
CA HIS A 364 20.52 10.98 -0.92
C HIS A 364 20.37 10.09 0.32
N LEU A 365 19.17 9.95 0.89
CA LEU A 365 18.95 9.05 2.02
C LEU A 365 19.15 7.58 1.62
N ALA A 366 18.83 7.25 0.37
CA ALA A 366 19.03 5.93 -0.21
C ALA A 366 20.49 5.64 -0.58
N ALA A 367 21.29 6.64 -0.99
CA ALA A 367 22.69 6.45 -1.39
C ALA A 367 23.61 5.98 -0.24
N ASP A 368 23.22 6.22 1.02
CA ASP A 368 23.91 5.68 2.20
C ASP A 368 23.59 4.17 2.44
N ALA A 369 22.61 3.63 1.70
CA ALA A 369 22.22 2.23 1.68
C ALA A 369 22.70 1.57 0.37
N ASP A 370 23.94 1.08 0.37
CA ASP A 370 24.57 0.44 -0.81
C ASP A 370 23.68 -0.59 -1.50
N GLU A 371 23.67 -0.50 -2.85
CA GLU A 371 22.96 -1.28 -3.89
C GLU A 371 22.13 -2.50 -3.45
N VAL A 372 20.82 -2.45 -3.75
CA VAL A 372 19.93 -3.58 -3.50
C VAL A 372 18.68 -3.54 -4.40
N TRP A 373 18.10 -4.68 -4.85
CA TRP A 373 16.96 -4.78 -5.82
C TRP A 373 15.66 -5.51 -5.33
N THR A 374 14.45 -5.00 -5.70
CA THR A 374 13.06 -5.60 -5.78
C THR A 374 11.87 -5.00 -4.92
N GLY A 375 10.59 -4.93 -5.43
CA GLY A 375 9.29 -4.95 -4.64
C GLY A 375 7.88 -4.55 -5.16
N VAL A 376 6.89 -5.49 -5.28
CA VAL A 376 5.48 -5.49 -5.84
C VAL A 376 5.29 -4.90 -7.24
N THR A 377 4.99 -5.69 -8.28
CA THR A 377 5.29 -5.44 -9.72
C THR A 377 5.41 -3.99 -10.21
N TYR A 378 4.43 -3.11 -9.96
CA TYR A 378 4.54 -1.69 -10.32
C TYR A 378 5.50 -0.88 -9.43
N ALA A 379 5.52 -1.13 -8.12
CA ALA A 379 6.57 -0.64 -7.23
C ALA A 379 7.95 -1.27 -7.56
N VAL A 380 8.02 -2.54 -8.02
CA VAL A 380 9.28 -3.13 -8.53
C VAL A 380 9.74 -2.35 -9.73
N ALA A 381 8.83 -2.07 -10.66
CA ALA A 381 9.12 -1.33 -11.86
C ALA A 381 9.53 0.12 -11.53
N ALA A 382 8.87 0.76 -10.57
CA ALA A 382 9.26 2.08 -10.07
C ALA A 382 10.69 2.04 -9.49
N PHE A 383 11.02 0.99 -8.76
CA PHE A 383 12.37 0.82 -8.24
C PHE A 383 13.41 0.56 -9.33
N LEU A 384 13.11 -0.28 -10.31
CA LEU A 384 13.96 -0.50 -11.48
C LEU A 384 14.19 0.81 -12.25
N LEU A 385 13.17 1.66 -12.37
CA LEU A 385 13.32 3.02 -12.94
C LEU A 385 14.30 3.87 -12.13
N GLN A 386 14.21 3.82 -10.79
CA GLN A 386 15.14 4.53 -9.91
C GLN A 386 16.58 4.04 -10.01
N GLN A 387 16.79 2.77 -10.36
CA GLN A 387 18.11 2.20 -10.66
C GLN A 387 18.59 2.44 -12.11
N GLY A 388 17.78 3.11 -12.95
CA GLY A 388 18.09 3.33 -14.36
C GLY A 388 17.87 2.10 -15.26
N GLU A 389 17.23 1.05 -14.77
CA GLU A 389 16.92 -0.20 -15.48
C GLU A 389 15.57 -0.08 -16.23
N THR A 390 15.46 0.92 -17.10
CA THR A 390 14.19 1.32 -17.73
C THR A 390 13.49 0.20 -18.52
N ASP A 391 14.24 -0.55 -19.33
CA ASP A 391 13.69 -1.65 -20.13
C ASP A 391 13.12 -2.77 -19.24
N ARG A 392 13.86 -3.13 -18.19
CA ARG A 392 13.42 -4.14 -17.21
C ARG A 392 12.23 -3.66 -16.39
N ALA A 393 12.17 -2.37 -16.08
CA ALA A 393 11.04 -1.78 -15.38
C ALA A 393 9.75 -1.91 -16.19
N PHE A 394 9.76 -1.43 -17.43
CA PHE A 394 8.59 -1.51 -18.31
C PHE A 394 8.24 -2.95 -18.66
N HIS A 395 9.23 -3.83 -18.87
CA HIS A 395 8.96 -5.25 -19.09
C HIS A 395 8.28 -5.89 -17.87
N THR A 396 8.81 -5.68 -16.66
CA THR A 396 8.22 -6.17 -15.40
C THR A 396 6.78 -5.69 -15.25
N ALA A 397 6.50 -4.40 -15.46
CA ALA A 397 5.17 -3.82 -15.34
C ALA A 397 4.20 -4.26 -16.45
N SER A 398 4.68 -4.48 -17.67
CA SER A 398 3.83 -4.84 -18.82
C SER A 398 3.09 -6.16 -18.62
N GLY A 399 3.68 -7.12 -17.89
CA GLY A 399 3.06 -8.41 -17.61
C GLY A 399 1.74 -8.28 -16.82
N CYS A 400 1.66 -7.33 -15.88
CA CYS A 400 0.42 -7.02 -15.15
C CYS A 400 -0.65 -6.44 -16.08
N TYR A 401 -0.28 -5.50 -16.94
CA TYR A 401 -1.20 -4.92 -17.91
C TYR A 401 -1.72 -5.99 -18.89
N GLU A 402 -0.83 -6.78 -19.49
CA GLU A 402 -1.23 -7.85 -20.43
C GLU A 402 -2.11 -8.92 -19.76
N ALA A 403 -1.82 -9.26 -18.51
CA ALA A 403 -2.65 -10.20 -17.77
C ALA A 403 -4.05 -9.63 -17.50
N CYS A 404 -4.14 -8.43 -16.93
CA CYS A 404 -5.41 -7.82 -16.52
C CYS A 404 -6.22 -7.34 -17.73
N PHE A 405 -5.63 -6.52 -18.60
CA PHE A 405 -6.33 -5.85 -19.68
C PHE A 405 -6.51 -6.79 -20.88
N GLU A 406 -5.44 -7.40 -21.38
CA GLU A 406 -5.52 -8.13 -22.65
C GLU A 406 -6.03 -9.57 -22.51
N ARG A 407 -5.68 -10.27 -21.42
CA ARG A 407 -5.99 -11.71 -21.28
C ARG A 407 -7.20 -12.02 -20.41
N ALA A 408 -7.36 -11.32 -19.29
CA ALA A 408 -8.38 -11.65 -18.28
C ALA A 408 -9.66 -10.79 -18.39
N GLY A 409 -9.63 -9.67 -19.12
CA GLY A 409 -10.78 -8.76 -19.22
C GLY A 409 -11.10 -8.03 -17.90
N LEU A 410 -10.06 -7.77 -17.10
CA LEU A 410 -10.16 -7.16 -15.77
C LEU A 410 -9.93 -5.64 -15.79
N GLN A 411 -10.12 -4.98 -16.94
CA GLN A 411 -10.11 -3.52 -17.01
C GLN A 411 -11.16 -2.96 -16.04
N TYR A 412 -10.77 -1.95 -15.25
CA TYR A 412 -11.63 -1.33 -14.25
C TYR A 412 -12.12 -2.28 -13.16
N GLN A 413 -11.41 -3.39 -12.93
CA GLN A 413 -11.64 -4.32 -11.84
C GLN A 413 -10.33 -5.03 -11.46
N THR A 414 -9.21 -4.30 -11.58
CA THR A 414 -7.86 -4.83 -11.39
C THR A 414 -7.75 -5.52 -10.01
N PRO A 415 -7.32 -6.80 -9.96
CA PRO A 415 -7.29 -7.55 -8.72
C PRO A 415 -6.01 -7.29 -7.90
N GLU A 416 -6.02 -7.72 -6.64
CA GLU A 416 -4.83 -7.79 -5.79
C GLU A 416 -3.79 -8.76 -6.34
N ALA A 417 -4.24 -9.94 -6.77
CA ALA A 417 -3.36 -11.02 -7.20
C ALA A 417 -3.91 -11.75 -8.43
N LEU A 418 -2.99 -12.18 -9.27
CA LEU A 418 -3.20 -13.06 -10.42
C LEU A 418 -2.43 -14.37 -10.19
N TYR A 419 -3.05 -15.50 -10.52
CA TYR A 419 -2.39 -16.80 -10.48
C TYR A 419 -1.92 -17.23 -11.89
N GLU A 420 -1.09 -18.28 -11.95
CA GLU A 420 -0.51 -18.79 -13.20
C GLU A 420 -1.58 -19.26 -14.22
N THR A 421 -2.58 -19.99 -13.72
CA THR A 421 -3.83 -20.28 -14.45
C THR A 421 -4.80 -19.14 -14.17
N ARG A 422 -5.73 -18.82 -15.10
CA ARG A 422 -6.61 -17.61 -15.17
C ARG A 422 -7.51 -17.30 -13.94
N TYR A 423 -7.02 -17.49 -12.74
CA TYR A 423 -7.62 -17.16 -11.47
C TYR A 423 -7.02 -15.86 -10.96
N TYR A 424 -7.80 -15.17 -10.17
CA TYR A 424 -7.44 -13.92 -9.52
C TYR A 424 -8.08 -13.88 -8.14
N ARG A 425 -7.62 -12.95 -7.30
CA ARG A 425 -8.15 -12.73 -5.94
C ARG A 425 -8.36 -11.25 -5.71
N ALA A 426 -9.47 -10.90 -5.08
CA ALA A 426 -9.82 -9.54 -4.63
C ALA A 426 -9.88 -8.53 -5.79
N ILE A 427 -10.98 -8.51 -6.54
CA ILE A 427 -11.17 -7.57 -7.66
C ILE A 427 -11.51 -6.16 -7.19
N GLY A 428 -11.21 -5.18 -8.04
CA GLY A 428 -11.41 -3.78 -7.71
C GLY A 428 -10.59 -3.45 -6.48
N TYR A 429 -9.27 -3.44 -6.63
CA TYR A 429 -8.34 -3.36 -5.51
C TYR A 429 -7.54 -2.06 -5.53
N MET A 430 -7.13 -1.56 -4.34
CA MET A 430 -6.42 -0.28 -4.24
C MET A 430 -4.93 -0.36 -4.62
N ARG A 431 -4.25 -1.48 -4.35
CA ARG A 431 -2.79 -1.65 -4.53
C ARG A 431 -2.28 -1.37 -5.96
N PRO A 432 -3.00 -1.70 -7.04
CA PRO A 432 -2.63 -1.35 -8.42
C PRO A 432 -2.41 0.15 -8.68
N LEU A 433 -2.97 1.04 -7.85
CA LEU A 433 -2.65 2.48 -7.91
C LEU A 433 -1.15 2.78 -7.74
N SER A 434 -0.36 1.84 -7.24
CA SER A 434 1.10 1.89 -7.19
C SER A 434 1.80 2.05 -8.54
N ILE A 435 1.10 1.90 -9.68
CA ILE A 435 1.62 2.34 -10.99
C ILE A 435 2.02 3.83 -10.98
N TRP A 436 1.37 4.64 -10.13
CA TRP A 436 1.76 6.03 -9.92
C TRP A 436 3.13 6.20 -9.26
N ALA A 437 3.67 5.18 -8.58
CA ALA A 437 5.06 5.20 -8.13
C ALA A 437 6.05 5.13 -9.32
N MET A 438 5.68 4.49 -10.44
CA MET A 438 6.50 4.54 -11.66
C MET A 438 6.53 5.97 -12.22
N GLN A 439 5.36 6.62 -12.29
CA GLN A 439 5.26 8.00 -12.75
C GLN A 439 6.06 8.95 -11.84
N TRP A 440 5.96 8.74 -10.53
CA TRP A 440 6.76 9.44 -9.53
C TRP A 440 8.26 9.29 -9.77
N ALA A 441 8.72 8.05 -9.99
CA ALA A 441 10.11 7.73 -10.27
C ALA A 441 10.59 8.41 -11.56
N LEU A 442 9.81 8.31 -12.64
CA LEU A 442 10.17 8.91 -13.92
C LEU A 442 10.29 10.44 -13.85
N GLN A 443 9.39 11.11 -13.13
CA GLN A 443 9.41 12.56 -12.98
C GLN A 443 10.60 13.06 -12.16
N ARG A 444 10.99 12.32 -11.12
CA ARG A 444 12.03 12.75 -10.17
C ARG A 444 13.43 12.23 -10.48
N HIS A 445 13.56 11.07 -11.12
CA HIS A 445 14.84 10.39 -11.34
C HIS A 445 15.22 10.28 -12.82
N CYS A 446 14.24 10.30 -13.73
CA CYS A 446 14.49 10.13 -15.16
C CYS A 446 14.26 11.41 -15.98
N GLY A 447 13.95 12.54 -15.34
CA GLY A 447 13.94 13.85 -16.01
C GLY A 447 12.77 14.11 -16.96
N LEU A 448 11.61 13.42 -16.82
CA LEU A 448 10.45 13.61 -17.70
C LEU A 448 9.93 15.06 -17.80
N ASN A 449 10.32 15.96 -16.89
CA ASN A 449 9.89 17.35 -16.90
C ASN A 449 10.66 18.24 -17.91
N SER A 450 11.62 17.69 -18.68
CA SER A 450 12.25 18.40 -19.79
C SER A 450 11.96 17.67 -21.12
N PRO A 451 11.35 18.33 -22.13
CA PRO A 451 11.11 17.74 -23.45
C PRO A 451 12.38 17.34 -24.23
N LYS A 452 13.57 17.45 -23.62
CA LYS A 452 14.88 17.30 -24.29
C LYS A 452 15.81 16.28 -23.65
N GLU A 453 15.49 15.70 -22.50
CA GLU A 453 16.36 14.71 -21.87
C GLU A 453 15.88 13.30 -22.19
N ARG A 454 16.77 12.54 -22.84
CA ARG A 454 16.57 11.11 -23.09
C ARG A 454 16.53 10.40 -21.75
N LEU A 455 15.61 9.45 -21.56
CA LEU A 455 15.73 8.40 -20.54
C LEU A 455 17.20 7.95 -20.46
N PRO A 456 17.79 7.84 -19.25
CA PRO A 456 19.22 7.64 -19.09
C PRO A 456 19.65 6.37 -19.85
N MET A 457 20.39 6.57 -20.95
CA MET A 457 21.13 5.49 -21.58
C MET A 457 22.21 5.07 -20.59
N ARG A 458 22.18 3.80 -20.18
CA ARG A 458 23.19 3.05 -19.40
C ARG A 458 24.28 3.93 -18.80
N ILE A 459 24.36 3.97 -17.48
CA ILE A 459 25.58 4.39 -16.78
C ILE A 459 26.71 3.46 -17.25
N THR A 460 27.45 3.89 -18.27
CA THR A 460 28.67 3.22 -18.72
C THR A 460 29.68 3.33 -17.60
N SER A 461 29.89 2.18 -16.93
CA SER A 461 31.13 1.74 -16.29
C SER A 461 32.05 2.86 -15.80
N LEU A 462 31.99 3.15 -14.50
CA LEU A 462 33.16 3.65 -13.78
C LEU A 462 34.36 2.76 -14.13
N LYS A 463 35.42 3.37 -14.64
CA LYS A 463 36.65 2.71 -15.07
C LYS A 463 37.23 1.90 -13.92
N LEU A 464 37.00 0.59 -13.93
CA LEU A 464 37.82 -0.38 -13.21
C LEU A 464 39.26 -0.27 -13.74
N GLN A 465 40.15 0.28 -12.91
CA GLN A 465 41.57 0.19 -13.17
C GLN A 465 42.00 -1.28 -13.21
N HIS A 466 42.67 -1.63 -14.29
CA HIS A 466 43.13 -2.96 -14.63
C HIS A 466 43.92 -3.65 -13.51
N SER A 467 43.50 -4.88 -13.19
CA SER A 467 44.44 -6.01 -13.09
C SER A 467 43.74 -7.28 -13.61
N SER A 468 44.44 -8.03 -14.45
CA SER A 468 44.06 -9.24 -15.18
C SER A 468 45.34 -10.09 -15.25
N PRO A 469 45.33 -11.45 -15.38
CA PRO A 469 44.33 -12.23 -16.10
C PRO A 469 43.85 -13.59 -15.49
N ARG A 470 42.57 -13.85 -15.79
CA ARG A 470 41.96 -15.10 -16.34
C ARG A 470 42.44 -16.47 -15.86
N GLN A 471 41.46 -17.28 -15.46
CA GLN A 471 41.17 -18.64 -15.99
C GLN A 471 39.64 -18.84 -15.91
N LEU A 472 38.91 -18.71 -17.04
CA LEU A 472 38.38 -19.81 -17.87
C LEU A 472 37.61 -20.86 -17.08
N LEU A 473 36.27 -20.83 -17.16
CA LEU A 473 35.45 -22.03 -17.30
C LEU A 473 34.07 -21.68 -17.90
N THR A 474 33.80 -22.40 -18.97
CA THR A 474 32.66 -22.38 -19.88
C THR A 474 31.40 -22.88 -19.16
N ILE A 475 30.31 -22.10 -19.13
CA ILE A 475 29.00 -22.63 -18.74
C ILE A 475 28.27 -23.04 -20.03
N LYS A 476 28.08 -24.35 -20.17
CA LYS A 476 27.16 -24.95 -21.15
C LYS A 476 25.73 -24.49 -20.80
N ALA A 477 24.99 -24.09 -21.81
CA ALA A 477 23.54 -24.04 -21.72
C ALA A 477 23.03 -25.45 -21.41
N CYS A 478 22.34 -25.61 -20.30
CA CYS A 478 21.40 -26.72 -20.08
C CYS A 478 20.01 -26.10 -20.19
N ASP A 479 19.30 -26.49 -21.24
CA ASP A 479 17.85 -26.63 -21.17
C ASP A 479 17.55 -27.60 -20.03
N ASP A 480 16.67 -27.23 -19.11
CA ASP A 480 15.73 -28.18 -18.51
C ASP A 480 14.58 -27.45 -17.82
N SER A 481 13.40 -27.89 -18.25
CA SER A 481 12.08 -27.67 -17.68
C SER A 481 12.02 -28.05 -16.20
N ALA A 482 11.48 -27.15 -15.37
CA ALA A 482 10.99 -27.49 -14.04
C ALA A 482 9.67 -26.73 -13.78
N SER A 483 8.61 -27.16 -14.45
CA SER A 483 7.23 -26.94 -14.02
C SER A 483 6.72 -28.29 -13.50
N GLU A 484 6.75 -28.51 -12.19
CA GLU A 484 5.87 -29.47 -11.50
C GLU A 484 6.15 -29.39 -9.99
N GLY A 485 5.09 -29.14 -9.20
CA GLY A 485 5.21 -29.13 -7.75
C GLY A 485 4.11 -28.47 -6.94
N TYR A 486 2.86 -28.38 -7.42
CA TYR A 486 1.70 -28.13 -6.54
C TYR A 486 0.50 -28.95 -7.03
N ALA A 487 0.39 -30.18 -6.54
CA ALA A 487 -0.85 -30.94 -6.54
C ALA A 487 -1.13 -31.36 -5.11
N SER A 488 -2.28 -30.91 -4.61
CA SER A 488 -2.89 -31.31 -3.35
C SER A 488 -3.21 -32.80 -3.34
N ASP A 489 -2.97 -33.44 -2.20
CA ASP A 489 -3.23 -34.86 -1.91
C ASP A 489 -4.56 -35.40 -2.48
N GLU A 490 -4.44 -36.55 -3.15
CA GLU A 490 -5.53 -37.35 -3.68
C GLU A 490 -6.43 -37.90 -2.55
N ARG A 491 -7.74 -37.79 -2.76
CA ARG A 491 -8.74 -38.63 -2.09
C ARG A 491 -8.90 -39.90 -2.91
N ASP A 492 -8.42 -40.99 -2.36
CA ASP A 492 -8.51 -42.36 -2.88
C ASP A 492 -9.96 -42.87 -2.83
N PRO A 493 -10.61 -43.24 -3.96
CA PRO A 493 -11.97 -43.73 -3.97
C PRO A 493 -12.03 -45.17 -4.51
N GLU A 494 -11.62 -46.18 -3.76
CA GLU A 494 -12.08 -47.56 -3.96
C GLU A 494 -11.52 -48.51 -2.88
N ALA A 495 -12.29 -48.71 -1.80
CA ALA A 495 -12.17 -49.93 -1.01
C ALA A 495 -13.51 -50.30 -0.36
N ALA A 496 -13.92 -51.54 -0.64
CA ALA A 496 -14.89 -52.36 0.08
C ALA A 496 -16.39 -52.16 -0.23
N SER A 497 -16.81 -52.80 -1.33
CA SER A 497 -18.07 -53.53 -1.36
C SER A 497 -17.97 -54.85 -0.58
N SER A 498 -18.64 -54.98 0.56
CA SER A 498 -19.13 -56.28 1.06
C SER A 498 -20.23 -56.13 2.11
N SER A 499 -21.45 -56.45 1.67
CA SER A 499 -22.50 -57.21 2.40
C SER A 499 -22.85 -56.88 3.86
N SER A 500 -24.12 -56.50 4.04
CA SER A 500 -25.17 -57.24 4.80
C SER A 500 -25.89 -56.48 5.93
N SER A 501 -27.21 -56.71 5.97
CA SER A 501 -28.21 -56.38 7.01
C SER A 501 -28.56 -54.89 7.16
N GLY A 502 -29.82 -54.44 7.28
CA GLY A 502 -31.11 -55.09 7.50
C GLY A 502 -32.00 -54.10 8.24
N LEU A 503 -33.23 -53.91 7.75
CA LEU A 503 -34.46 -53.49 8.48
C LEU A 503 -34.44 -52.24 9.40
N GLY A 504 -35.39 -51.33 9.18
CA GLY A 504 -35.89 -50.49 10.28
C GLY A 504 -36.52 -49.16 9.88
N SER A 505 -37.84 -49.16 9.69
CA SER A 505 -38.72 -48.00 9.61
C SER A 505 -38.71 -47.13 10.87
N SER A 506 -38.83 -45.80 10.73
CA SER A 506 -39.85 -45.00 11.41
C SER A 506 -39.90 -43.56 10.89
N ALA A 507 -41.13 -43.07 10.76
CA ALA A 507 -41.48 -41.71 10.39
C ALA A 507 -41.61 -40.81 11.63
N SER A 508 -41.38 -39.50 11.47
CA SER A 508 -42.28 -38.45 12.01
C SER A 508 -41.77 -37.03 11.68
N SER A 509 -42.67 -36.22 11.10
CA SER A 509 -42.95 -34.78 11.32
C SER A 509 -41.79 -33.85 11.72
N GLY A 510 -41.51 -32.73 11.06
CA GLY A 510 -42.45 -31.68 10.66
C GLY A 510 -42.06 -30.38 11.37
N GLY A 511 -41.98 -29.25 10.67
CA GLY A 511 -41.78 -27.93 11.29
C GLY A 511 -40.91 -26.98 10.47
N ALA A 512 -41.55 -26.26 9.54
CA ALA A 512 -41.00 -25.06 8.95
C ALA A 512 -41.03 -23.91 9.98
N VAL A 513 -39.95 -23.13 10.07
CA VAL A 513 -39.96 -21.81 10.71
C VAL A 513 -39.29 -20.80 9.78
N SER A 514 -40.09 -19.81 9.43
CA SER A 514 -39.77 -18.59 8.68
C SER A 514 -38.81 -17.69 9.46
N VAL A 515 -37.77 -17.19 8.80
CA VAL A 515 -36.91 -16.11 9.31
C VAL A 515 -37.37 -14.80 8.68
N ARG A 516 -37.64 -13.80 9.52
CA ARG A 516 -37.68 -12.38 9.16
C ARG A 516 -36.35 -11.76 9.56
#